data_AF-A0A7C1NZ66-F1
#
_entry.id   AF-A0A7C1NZ66-F1
#
_cell.length_a   1.000
_cell.length_b   1.000
_cell.length_c   1.000
_cell.angle_alpha   90.00
_cell.angle_beta   90.00
_cell.angle_gamma   90.00
#
_symmetry.space_group_name_H-M   'P 1'
#
loop_
_entity.id
_entity.type
_entity.pdbx_description
1 polymer ?
#
loop_
_entity_poly.entity_id
_entity_poly.type
_entity_poly.pdbx_seq_one_letter_code
_entity_poly.pdbx_strand_id
1 'polypeptide(L)'
;MFRCSEVADRASLLIDDELGFWPRFNMRLHLAMCRGCRAFVEQMRITRDLAVIAGATENPVPSAEIQAALAKRRIQSGRPS
;
A
#
# COMPACT_ATOMS: atom_id res chain seq x y z
N MET A 1 -13.71 18.53 -4.32
CA MET A 1 -12.54 19.05 -3.57
C MET A 1 -12.46 18.29 -2.26
N PHE A 2 -11.42 17.49 -2.06
CA PHE A 2 -11.26 16.69 -0.84
C PHE A 2 -10.85 17.55 0.36
N ARG A 3 -11.17 17.08 1.56
CA ARG A 3 -10.56 17.49 2.82
C ARG A 3 -9.21 16.79 2.97
N CYS A 4 -8.28 17.38 3.72
CA CYS A 4 -6.95 16.79 3.95
C CYS A 4 -7.02 15.38 4.55
N SER A 5 -8.03 15.08 5.39
CA SER A 5 -8.26 13.73 5.92
C SER A 5 -8.64 12.73 4.84
N GLU A 6 -9.53 13.12 3.92
CA GLU A 6 -9.96 12.26 2.81
C GLU A 6 -8.83 11.96 1.83
N VAL A 7 -7.86 12.88 1.71
CA VAL A 7 -6.61 12.67 0.99
C VAL A 7 -5.74 11.65 1.71
N ALA A 8 -5.60 11.76 3.03
CA ALA A 8 -4.83 10.81 3.83
C ALA A 8 -5.39 9.38 3.70
N ASP A 9 -6.71 9.22 3.79
CA ASP A 9 -7.39 7.92 3.67
C ASP A 9 -7.19 7.27 2.29
N ARG A 10 -6.96 8.07 1.24
CA ARG A 10 -6.86 7.62 -0.15
C ARG A 10 -5.44 7.65 -0.71
N ALA A 11 -4.47 8.10 0.09
CA ALA A 11 -3.10 8.29 -0.38
C ALA A 11 -2.45 6.97 -0.79
N SER A 12 -2.67 5.89 -0.06
CA SER A 12 -2.17 4.55 -0.43
C SER A 12 -2.72 4.11 -1.79
N LEU A 13 -4.04 4.16 -1.99
CA LEU A 13 -4.69 3.84 -3.27
C LEU A 13 -4.18 4.72 -4.43
N LEU A 14 -3.85 5.99 -4.16
CA LEU A 14 -3.25 6.88 -5.17
C LEU A 14 -1.84 6.42 -5.54
N ILE A 15 -1.06 5.99 -4.57
CA ILE A 15 0.34 5.56 -4.72
C ILE A 15 0.43 4.20 -5.43
N ASP A 16 -0.54 3.33 -5.17
CA ASP A 16 -0.64 1.97 -5.73
C ASP A 16 -1.39 1.93 -7.08
N ASP A 17 -1.82 3.09 -7.58
CA ASP A 17 -2.57 3.25 -8.83
C ASP A 17 -3.99 2.65 -8.86
N GLU A 18 -4.55 2.33 -7.70
CA GLU A 18 -5.84 1.67 -7.54
C GLU A 18 -7.03 2.65 -7.47
N LEU A 19 -6.77 3.95 -7.59
CA LEU A 19 -7.84 4.95 -7.68
C LEU A 19 -8.47 4.97 -9.08
N GLY A 20 -9.81 4.93 -9.10
CA GLY A 20 -10.59 5.22 -10.30
C GLY A 20 -10.31 6.63 -10.87
N PHE A 21 -10.74 6.85 -12.11
CA PHE A 21 -10.43 8.07 -12.88
C PHE A 21 -10.83 9.39 -12.18
N TRP A 22 -12.07 9.48 -11.69
CA TRP A 22 -12.58 10.69 -11.05
C TRP A 22 -11.95 11.00 -9.67
N PRO A 23 -11.79 10.03 -8.75
CA PRO A 23 -11.03 10.22 -7.53
C PRO A 23 -9.59 10.68 -7.79
N ARG A 24 -8.94 10.10 -8.80
CA ARG A 24 -7.57 10.45 -9.17
C ARG A 24 -7.45 11.89 -9.65
N PHE A 25 -8.39 12.35 -10.48
CA PHE A 25 -8.44 13.76 -10.90
C PHE A 25 -8.64 14.71 -9.72
N ASN A 26 -9.61 14.42 -8.84
CA ASN A 26 -9.84 15.23 -7.64
C ASN A 26 -8.63 15.27 -6.70
N MET A 27 -7.91 14.15 -6.57
CA MET A 27 -6.67 14.07 -5.82
C MET A 27 -5.60 15.00 -6.41
N ARG A 28 -5.38 14.94 -7.73
CA ARG A 28 -4.42 15.82 -8.42
C ARG A 28 -4.75 17.30 -8.21
N LEU A 29 -6.03 17.66 -8.32
CA LEU A 29 -6.49 19.02 -8.05
C LEU A 29 -6.15 19.43 -6.61
N HIS A 30 -6.49 18.61 -5.61
CA HIS A 30 -6.21 18.94 -4.21
C HIS A 30 -4.70 19.11 -3.94
N LEU A 31 -3.87 18.21 -4.47
CA LEU A 31 -2.41 18.32 -4.32
C LEU A 31 -1.84 19.57 -5.01
N ALA A 32 -2.48 20.05 -6.09
CA ALA A 32 -2.10 21.29 -6.75
C ALA A 32 -2.20 22.51 -5.81
N MET A 33 -3.26 22.57 -5.00
CA MET A 33 -3.59 23.69 -4.11
C MET A 33 -3.07 23.54 -2.68
N CYS A 34 -2.91 22.32 -2.16
CA CYS A 34 -2.50 22.08 -0.78
C CYS A 34 -1.05 21.58 -0.69
N ARG A 35 -0.14 22.44 -0.24
CA ARG A 35 1.29 22.11 -0.04
C ARG A 35 1.50 21.01 1.01
N GLY A 36 0.71 21.00 2.09
CA GLY A 36 0.82 20.01 3.16
C GLY A 36 0.50 18.60 2.65
N CYS A 37 -0.61 18.43 1.95
CA CYS A 37 -0.96 17.15 1.35
C CYS A 37 0.04 16.70 0.27
N ARG A 38 0.64 17.64 -0.45
CA ARG A 38 1.72 17.33 -1.41
C ARG A 38 2.96 16.76 -0.72
N ALA A 39 3.45 17.43 0.33
CA ALA A 39 4.59 16.95 1.10
C ALA A 39 4.30 15.57 1.73
N PHE A 40 3.11 15.41 2.31
CA PHE A 40 2.66 14.14 2.89
C PHE A 40 2.65 12.99 1.88
N VAL A 41 2.03 13.16 0.71
CA VAL A 41 2.01 12.11 -0.33
C VAL A 41 3.42 11.79 -0.82
N GLU A 42 4.28 12.79 -0.95
CA GLU A 42 5.66 12.58 -1.38
C GLU A 42 6.46 11.78 -0.36
N GLN A 43 6.34 12.10 0.94
CA GLN A 43 6.96 11.30 2.00
C GLN A 43 6.47 9.85 1.97
N MET A 44 5.18 9.64 1.73
CA MET A 44 4.62 8.29 1.68
C MET A 44 5.14 7.49 0.47
N ARG A 45 5.39 8.14 -0.68
CA ARG A 45 6.06 7.51 -1.84
C ARG A 45 7.50 7.11 -1.51
N ILE A 46 8.25 7.99 -0.86
CA ILE A 46 9.62 7.68 -0.41
C ILE A 46 9.60 6.45 0.51
N THR A 47 8.67 6.40 1.47
CA THR A 47 8.51 5.23 2.35
C THR A 47 8.21 3.96 1.57
N ARG A 48 7.31 4.00 0.58
CA ARG A 48 7.03 2.84 -0.30
C ARG A 48 8.29 2.41 -1.05
N ASP A 49 9.01 3.34 -1.66
CA ASP A 49 10.19 3.03 -2.46
C ASP A 49 11.30 2.42 -1.60
N LEU A 50 11.51 2.97 -0.39
CA LEU A 50 12.42 2.38 0.59
C LEU A 50 11.98 0.98 1.03
N ALA A 51 10.68 0.76 1.25
CA ALA A 51 10.16 -0.56 1.60
C ALA A 51 10.35 -1.59 0.47
N VAL A 52 10.18 -1.17 -0.79
CA VAL A 52 10.46 -2.02 -1.97
C VAL A 52 11.95 -2.36 -2.05
N ILE A 53 12.82 -1.37 -1.86
CA ILE A 53 14.29 -1.58 -1.86
C ILE A 53 14.70 -2.52 -0.72
N ALA A 54 14.21 -2.29 0.49
CA ALA A 54 14.50 -3.13 1.65
C ALA A 54 13.95 -4.56 1.49
N GLY A 55 12.73 -4.71 0.98
CA GLY A 55 12.13 -6.01 0.67
C GLY A 55 12.82 -6.75 -0.48
N ALA A 56 13.46 -6.02 -1.41
CA ALA A 56 14.31 -6.65 -2.43
C ALA A 56 15.59 -7.23 -1.84
N THR A 57 16.13 -6.62 -0.77
CA THR A 57 17.29 -7.15 -0.02
C THR A 57 16.93 -8.26 0.96
N GLU A 58 15.70 -8.29 1.46
CA GLU A 58 15.14 -9.34 2.32
C GLU A 58 14.01 -10.08 1.61
N ASN A 59 14.36 -10.98 0.69
CA ASN A 59 13.54 -12.19 0.50
C ASN A 59 14.18 -13.35 1.28
N PRO A 60 14.14 -13.36 2.63
CA PRO A 60 14.47 -14.58 3.34
C PRO A 60 13.41 -15.60 2.95
N VAL A 61 13.81 -16.60 2.16
CA VAL A 61 13.00 -17.80 1.96
C VAL A 61 12.61 -18.28 3.36
N PRO A 62 11.30 -18.32 3.70
CA PRO A 62 10.88 -18.67 5.05
C PRO A 62 11.50 -20.01 5.41
N SER A 63 11.99 -20.14 6.65
CA SER A 63 12.60 -21.40 7.10
C SER A 63 11.64 -22.56 6.84
N ALA A 64 12.18 -23.76 6.63
CA ALA A 64 11.38 -24.94 6.32
C ALA A 64 10.26 -25.18 7.36
N GLU A 65 10.51 -24.81 8.62
CA GLU A 65 9.56 -24.85 9.73
C GLU A 65 8.36 -23.92 9.52
N ILE A 66 8.61 -22.67 9.12
CA ILE A 66 7.56 -21.68 8.83
C ILE A 66 6.75 -22.13 7.61
N GLN A 67 7.41 -22.66 6.56
CA GLN A 67 6.71 -23.18 5.39
C GLN A 67 5.82 -24.38 5.72
N ALA A 68 6.31 -25.31 6.54
CA ALA A 68 5.55 -26.47 6.98
C ALA A 68 4.31 -26.07 7.81
N ALA A 69 4.44 -25.05 8.67
CA ALA A 69 3.32 -24.53 9.45
C ALA A 69 2.24 -23.87 8.56
N LEU A 70 2.64 -23.08 7.56
CA LEU A 70 1.72 -22.45 6.61
C LEU A 70 1.02 -23.48 5.72
N ALA A 71 1.73 -24.53 5.28
CA ALA A 71 1.17 -25.63 4.50
C ALA A 71 0.09 -26.39 5.30
N LYS A 72 0.32 -26.68 6.59
CA LYS A 72 -0.66 -27.32 7.46
C LYS A 72 -1.94 -26.49 7.61
N ARG A 73 -1.82 -25.16 7.74
CA ARG A 73 -3.00 -24.28 7.81
C ARG A 73 -3.81 -24.27 6.52
N ARG A 74 -3.16 -24.22 5.34
CA ARG A 74 -3.87 -24.29 4.05
C ARG A 74 -4.68 -25.59 3.90
N ILE A 75 -4.14 -26.72 4.34
CA ILE A 75 -4.82 -28.02 4.31
C ILE A 75 -6.04 -28.04 5.24
N GLN A 76 -5.97 -27.37 6.40
CA GLN A 76 -7.07 -27.30 7.36
C GLN A 76 -8.19 -26.36 6.90
N SER A 77 -7.85 -25.27 6.21
CA SER A 77 -8.83 -24.31 5.67
C SER A 77 -9.55 -24.81 4.40
N GLY A 78 -9.05 -25.87 3.75
CA GLY A 78 -9.67 -26.47 2.55
C GLY A 78 -10.58 -27.67 2.82
N ARG A 79 -10.86 -28.02 4.08
CA ARG A 79 -11.80 -29.11 4.42
C ARG A 79 -13.24 -28.55 4.39
N PRO A 80 -14.08 -28.92 3.40
CA PRO A 80 -15.49 -28.55 3.48
C PRO A 80 -16.12 -29.26 4.68
N SER A 81 -17.02 -28.54 5.35
CA SER A 81 -17.83 -29.05 6.46
C SER A 81 -18.78 -30.15 6.02
#